data_AF-A0A2G5TS32-F1
#
_entry.id   AF-A0A2G5TS32-F1
#
_cell.length_a   1.000
_cell.length_b   1.000
_cell.length_c   1.000
_cell.angle_alpha   90.00
_cell.angle_beta   90.00
_cell.angle_gamma   90.00
#
_symmetry.space_group_name_H-M   'P 1'
#
loop_
_entity.id
_entity.type
_entity.pdbx_description
1 polymer ?
#
loop_
_entity_poly.entity_id
_entity_poly.type
_entity_poly.pdbx_seq_one_letter_code
_entity_poly.pdbx_strand_id
1 'polypeptide(L)'
;MFRLGSATRLSPSCVRFIPLFAVIFLLIISFTVFKSSGIEKYQERTNAPYVYINHRVGLAEPDLNEYSVKTHKGYISLSELNEKVYRPFGYEISKPTLPVPTLRMLNEPTCELVFSEWLRISQEPQTDIPQKEIPIRQTDQFLLNGYAALGSYYFNDKNSGWGDKPRNWDRISEIMTYSKKQIANLAYPVESESMYNAMAANRLDNLTGVVVGSMQPWVEVYALKNGAKKILTVEYNKLAIQPEFRDRLSSILPVDFVRNWEKYAGTFDFAASFSSIEHSGLGRYGDPMDPIGDLREMLKIKCMLKPRGLLFLGMPYGTDAIQFNAHRIYGSIRLAMMFYGFEWLGTYSGENSESFDLNSARLHFKGVFGLTQYTMVLRKL
;
A
#
# COMPACT_ATOMS: atom_id res chain seq x y z
N MET A 1 -37.85 -53.40 -45.80
CA MET A 1 -37.02 -52.32 -46.38
C MET A 1 -37.82 -51.03 -46.25
N PHE A 2 -37.66 -50.29 -45.15
CA PHE A 2 -38.46 -49.10 -44.86
C PHE A 2 -37.94 -47.91 -45.70
N ARG A 3 -38.81 -47.37 -46.56
CA ARG A 3 -38.60 -46.08 -47.25
C ARG A 3 -38.69 -44.95 -46.23
N LEU A 4 -37.60 -44.19 -46.04
CA LEU A 4 -37.63 -42.92 -45.33
C LEU A 4 -38.30 -41.84 -46.19
N GLY A 5 -39.19 -41.08 -45.57
CA GLY A 5 -39.87 -39.92 -46.14
C GLY A 5 -38.96 -38.69 -46.30
N SER A 6 -39.34 -37.87 -47.28
CA SER A 6 -38.87 -36.54 -47.67
C SER A 6 -37.84 -35.84 -46.78
N ALA A 7 -36.65 -35.60 -47.34
CA ALA A 7 -35.71 -34.59 -46.86
C ALA A 7 -36.26 -33.18 -47.17
N THR A 8 -36.65 -32.43 -46.15
CA THR A 8 -36.93 -30.99 -46.25
C THR A 8 -35.62 -30.26 -46.56
N ARG A 9 -35.47 -29.75 -47.79
CA ARG A 9 -34.37 -28.86 -48.16
C ARG A 9 -34.61 -27.48 -47.56
N LEU A 10 -33.73 -27.05 -46.66
CA LEU A 10 -33.70 -25.68 -46.14
C LEU A 10 -33.44 -24.69 -47.29
N SER A 11 -34.22 -23.61 -47.36
CA SER A 11 -34.04 -22.58 -48.38
C SER A 11 -32.69 -21.86 -48.20
N PRO A 12 -32.10 -21.28 -49.27
CA PRO A 12 -30.82 -20.57 -49.20
C PRO A 12 -30.81 -19.44 -48.17
N SER A 13 -31.99 -18.85 -47.93
CA SER A 13 -32.22 -17.82 -46.91
C SER A 13 -32.05 -18.38 -45.49
N CYS A 14 -32.56 -19.57 -45.20
CA CYS A 14 -32.41 -20.21 -43.87
C CYS A 14 -30.96 -20.54 -43.54
N VAL A 15 -30.14 -20.93 -44.53
CA VAL A 15 -28.72 -21.28 -44.32
C VAL A 15 -27.89 -20.06 -43.91
N ARG A 16 -28.23 -18.86 -44.39
CA ARG A 16 -27.53 -17.61 -44.02
C ARG A 16 -27.74 -17.18 -42.56
N PHE A 17 -28.84 -17.60 -41.92
CA PHE A 17 -29.11 -17.23 -40.53
C PHE A 17 -28.61 -18.25 -39.51
N ILE A 18 -28.17 -19.44 -39.93
CA ILE A 18 -27.59 -20.46 -39.04
C ILE A 18 -26.46 -19.92 -38.15
N PRO A 19 -25.45 -19.17 -38.67
CA PRO A 19 -24.40 -18.61 -37.80
C PRO A 19 -24.95 -17.55 -36.84
N LEU A 20 -25.96 -16.79 -37.23
CA LEU A 20 -26.61 -15.80 -36.36
C LEU A 20 -27.34 -16.48 -35.20
N PHE A 21 -28.10 -17.55 -35.48
CA PHE A 21 -28.78 -18.34 -34.45
C PHE A 21 -27.79 -19.08 -33.55
N ALA A 22 -26.66 -19.55 -34.07
CA ALA A 22 -25.61 -20.17 -33.27
C ALA A 22 -24.96 -19.17 -32.29
N VAL A 23 -24.71 -17.93 -32.73
CA VAL A 23 -24.20 -16.85 -31.87
C VAL A 23 -25.22 -16.47 -30.81
N ILE A 24 -26.50 -16.31 -31.17
CA ILE A 24 -27.57 -16.01 -30.21
C ILE A 24 -27.69 -17.14 -29.18
N PHE A 25 -27.62 -18.39 -29.61
CA PHE A 25 -27.69 -19.54 -28.71
C PHE A 25 -26.48 -19.61 -27.77
N LEU A 26 -25.26 -19.34 -28.27
CA LEU A 26 -24.06 -19.20 -27.45
C LEU A 26 -24.18 -18.07 -26.42
N LEU A 27 -24.70 -16.91 -26.82
CA LEU A 27 -24.94 -15.79 -25.91
C LEU A 27 -25.98 -16.14 -24.84
N ILE A 28 -27.05 -16.86 -25.20
CA ILE A 28 -28.05 -17.33 -24.23
C ILE A 28 -27.41 -18.33 -23.27
N ILE A 29 -26.60 -19.29 -23.74
CA ILE A 29 -25.89 -20.24 -22.86
C ILE A 29 -24.94 -19.48 -21.93
N SER A 30 -24.12 -18.57 -22.46
CA SER A 30 -23.20 -17.76 -21.66
C SER A 30 -23.94 -16.91 -20.62
N PHE A 31 -25.08 -16.32 -20.98
CA PHE A 31 -25.92 -15.55 -20.07
C PHE A 31 -26.56 -16.44 -19.00
N THR A 32 -26.98 -17.65 -19.36
CA THR A 32 -27.60 -18.59 -18.43
C THR A 32 -26.57 -19.15 -17.45
N VAL A 33 -25.37 -19.50 -17.95
CA VAL A 33 -24.21 -19.90 -17.12
C VAL A 33 -23.77 -18.74 -16.21
N PHE A 34 -23.77 -17.51 -16.73
CA PHE A 34 -23.50 -16.30 -15.95
C PHE A 34 -24.52 -16.13 -14.82
N LYS A 35 -25.83 -16.24 -15.09
CA LYS A 35 -26.87 -16.18 -14.05
C LYS A 35 -26.79 -17.34 -13.05
N SER A 36 -26.50 -18.56 -13.50
CA SER A 36 -26.42 -19.73 -12.61
C SER A 36 -25.15 -19.78 -11.77
N SER A 37 -24.06 -19.13 -12.22
CA SER A 37 -22.78 -19.07 -11.51
C SER A 37 -22.80 -18.20 -10.25
N GLY A 38 -23.86 -17.43 -10.01
CA GLY A 38 -23.98 -16.55 -8.85
C GLY A 38 -23.09 -15.31 -8.88
N ILE A 39 -22.47 -14.99 -10.03
CA ILE A 39 -21.60 -13.81 -10.20
C ILE A 39 -22.39 -12.51 -9.97
N GLU A 40 -23.68 -12.45 -10.34
CA GLU A 40 -24.57 -11.31 -10.08
C GLU A 40 -24.67 -10.97 -8.58
N LYS A 41 -24.72 -12.00 -7.70
CA LYS A 41 -24.74 -11.82 -6.24
C LYS A 41 -23.44 -11.23 -5.69
N TYR A 42 -22.32 -11.39 -6.40
CA TYR A 42 -21.04 -10.83 -5.99
C TYR A 42 -20.86 -9.37 -6.42
N GLN A 43 -21.55 -8.94 -7.47
CA GLN A 43 -21.38 -7.60 -8.04
C GLN A 43 -22.33 -6.56 -7.43
N GLU A 44 -23.50 -6.96 -6.90
CA GLU A 44 -24.42 -6.04 -6.21
C GLU A 44 -23.98 -5.67 -4.79
N ARG A 45 -23.16 -6.49 -4.11
CA ARG A 45 -22.68 -6.18 -2.75
C ARG A 45 -21.57 -5.13 -2.68
N THR A 46 -20.98 -4.71 -3.80
CA THR A 46 -19.83 -3.78 -3.79
C THR A 46 -20.20 -2.30 -3.99
N ASN A 47 -21.46 -1.97 -4.28
CA ASN A 47 -21.86 -0.63 -4.72
C ASN A 47 -22.91 0.08 -3.84
N ALA A 48 -23.21 -0.41 -2.63
CA ALA A 48 -24.12 0.28 -1.72
C ALA A 48 -23.33 1.24 -0.79
N PRO A 49 -23.62 2.56 -0.78
CA PRO A 49 -23.10 3.46 0.24
C PRO A 49 -23.78 3.13 1.57
N TYR A 50 -23.00 2.67 2.56
CA TYR A 50 -23.52 2.36 3.88
C TYR A 50 -23.91 3.64 4.62
N VAL A 51 -25.21 3.91 4.69
CA VAL A 51 -25.80 4.86 5.64
C VAL A 51 -25.74 4.23 7.03
N TYR A 52 -24.99 4.83 7.95
CA TYR A 52 -24.97 4.44 9.37
C TYR A 52 -26.34 4.73 10.00
N ILE A 53 -27.19 3.69 10.12
CA ILE A 53 -28.37 3.73 10.98
C ILE A 53 -27.93 3.36 12.39
N ASN A 54 -28.03 4.32 13.30
CA ASN A 54 -27.65 4.18 14.68
C ASN A 54 -28.72 3.38 15.44
N HIS A 55 -28.63 2.04 15.41
CA HIS A 55 -29.42 1.18 16.29
C HIS A 55 -28.52 0.47 17.31
N ARG A 56 -28.63 0.92 18.56
CA ARG A 56 -28.21 0.17 19.75
C ARG A 56 -29.16 -1.01 19.95
N VAL A 57 -28.78 -2.16 19.43
CA VAL A 57 -29.23 -3.48 19.85
C VAL A 57 -27.96 -4.32 19.99
N GLY A 58 -27.85 -5.16 21.03
CA GLY A 58 -26.68 -6.01 21.26
C GLY A 58 -26.40 -6.90 20.04
N LEU A 59 -25.55 -6.44 19.14
CA LEU A 59 -25.10 -7.18 17.98
C LEU A 59 -24.11 -8.23 18.49
N ALA A 60 -24.42 -9.51 18.26
CA ALA A 60 -23.43 -10.56 18.34
C ALA A 60 -22.18 -10.12 17.54
N GLU A 61 -20.99 -10.45 18.01
CA GLU A 61 -19.77 -10.17 17.25
C GLU A 61 -19.92 -10.74 15.83
N PRO A 62 -19.55 -9.97 14.79
CA PRO A 62 -19.75 -10.41 13.42
C PRO A 62 -18.97 -11.70 13.16
N ASP A 63 -19.65 -12.70 12.58
CA ASP A 63 -19.00 -13.97 12.22
C ASP A 63 -18.01 -13.73 11.07
N LEU A 64 -16.71 -13.85 11.37
CA LEU A 64 -15.63 -13.64 10.41
C LEU A 64 -15.62 -14.66 9.26
N ASN A 65 -16.41 -15.74 9.34
CA ASN A 65 -16.60 -16.67 8.22
C ASN A 65 -17.47 -16.10 7.09
N GLU A 66 -18.29 -15.08 7.38
CA GLU A 66 -19.15 -14.44 6.38
C GLU A 66 -18.42 -13.44 5.48
N TYR A 67 -17.17 -13.11 5.81
CA TYR A 67 -16.36 -12.10 5.15
C TYR A 67 -15.10 -12.72 4.57
N SER A 68 -14.76 -12.35 3.34
CA SER A 68 -13.57 -12.84 2.65
C SER A 68 -12.87 -11.71 1.91
N VAL A 69 -11.55 -11.79 1.80
CA VAL A 69 -10.74 -10.89 0.98
C VAL A 69 -10.06 -11.68 -0.13
N LYS A 70 -9.78 -11.01 -1.25
CA LYS A 70 -9.05 -11.59 -2.36
C LYS A 70 -7.55 -11.64 -2.03
N THR A 71 -6.94 -12.79 -2.29
CA THR A 71 -5.51 -13.06 -2.11
C THR A 71 -4.95 -13.72 -3.37
N HIS A 72 -3.64 -13.98 -3.42
CA HIS A 72 -3.06 -14.77 -4.53
C HIS A 72 -3.53 -16.23 -4.54
N LYS A 73 -4.04 -16.74 -3.40
CA LYS A 73 -4.64 -18.07 -3.24
C LYS A 73 -6.15 -18.11 -3.54
N GLY A 74 -6.73 -17.00 -4.01
CA GLY A 74 -8.18 -16.85 -4.16
C GLY A 74 -8.81 -16.09 -2.99
N TYR A 75 -10.13 -16.22 -2.82
CA TYR A 75 -10.84 -15.60 -1.69
C TYR A 75 -10.63 -16.42 -0.43
N ILE A 76 -10.18 -15.77 0.64
CA ILE A 76 -9.91 -16.38 1.95
C ILE A 76 -10.78 -15.69 3.00
N SER A 77 -11.39 -16.46 3.89
CA SER A 77 -12.23 -15.91 4.95
C SER A 77 -11.42 -15.13 5.97
N LEU A 78 -12.05 -14.14 6.60
CA LEU A 78 -11.42 -13.36 7.66
C LEU A 78 -11.13 -14.23 8.90
N SER A 79 -11.95 -15.25 9.17
CA SER A 79 -11.65 -16.21 10.24
C SER A 79 -10.34 -16.95 9.98
N GLU A 80 -10.11 -17.42 8.75
CA GLU A 80 -8.88 -18.10 8.40
C GLU A 80 -7.67 -17.17 8.51
N LEU A 81 -7.77 -15.94 7.99
CA LEU A 81 -6.70 -14.97 8.09
C LEU A 81 -6.41 -14.56 9.54
N ASN A 82 -7.44 -14.46 10.38
CA ASN A 82 -7.28 -14.16 11.79
C ASN A 82 -6.38 -15.19 12.49
N GLU A 83 -6.67 -16.48 12.28
CA GLU A 83 -5.93 -17.56 12.93
C GLU A 83 -4.57 -17.85 12.28
N LYS A 84 -4.50 -17.85 10.94
CA LYS A 84 -3.28 -18.28 10.21
C LYS A 84 -2.32 -17.16 9.90
N VAL A 85 -2.74 -15.90 9.98
CA VAL A 85 -1.88 -14.74 9.66
C VAL A 85 -1.88 -13.70 10.77
N TYR A 86 -3.01 -13.11 11.13
CA TYR A 86 -3.00 -11.97 12.06
C TYR A 86 -2.52 -12.37 13.47
N ARG A 87 -3.07 -13.42 14.09
CA ARG A 87 -2.65 -13.88 15.43
C ARG A 87 -1.16 -14.23 15.50
N PRO A 88 -0.59 -15.03 14.56
CA PRO A 88 0.86 -15.30 14.53
C PRO A 88 1.74 -14.05 14.42
N PHE A 89 1.24 -12.98 13.80
CA PHE A 89 1.94 -11.70 13.66
C PHE A 89 1.59 -10.70 14.78
N GLY A 90 0.85 -11.12 15.81
CA GLY A 90 0.53 -10.29 16.98
C GLY A 90 -0.69 -9.37 16.81
N TYR A 91 -1.55 -9.65 15.83
CA TYR A 91 -2.76 -8.90 15.54
C TYR A 91 -4.03 -9.75 15.71
N GLU A 92 -5.17 -9.09 15.79
CA GLU A 92 -6.49 -9.71 15.68
C GLU A 92 -7.43 -8.78 14.92
N ILE A 93 -8.33 -9.35 14.11
CA ILE A 93 -9.37 -8.58 13.43
C ILE A 93 -10.36 -8.04 14.47
N SER A 94 -10.48 -6.72 14.54
CA SER A 94 -11.44 -6.04 15.42
C SER A 94 -12.73 -5.69 14.69
N LYS A 95 -12.67 -5.45 13.37
CA LYS A 95 -13.85 -5.25 12.52
C LYS A 95 -13.63 -5.88 11.15
N PRO A 96 -14.64 -6.56 10.58
CA PRO A 96 -14.56 -7.18 9.26
C PRO A 96 -14.74 -6.16 8.12
N THR A 97 -13.98 -5.07 8.15
CA THR A 97 -13.99 -4.06 7.08
C THR A 97 -13.38 -4.63 5.80
N LEU A 98 -13.92 -4.23 4.65
CA LEU A 98 -13.44 -4.67 3.33
C LEU A 98 -13.10 -3.43 2.48
N PRO A 99 -12.10 -3.52 1.57
CA PRO A 99 -11.26 -4.69 1.30
C PRO A 99 -10.14 -4.89 2.34
N VAL A 100 -9.94 -3.94 3.25
CA VAL A 100 -8.87 -3.99 4.27
C VAL A 100 -9.50 -4.20 5.66
N PRO A 101 -9.28 -5.34 6.31
CA PRO A 101 -9.75 -5.59 7.68
C PRO A 101 -9.17 -4.60 8.68
N THR A 102 -9.95 -4.24 9.69
CA THR A 102 -9.46 -3.39 10.79
C THR A 102 -8.88 -4.29 11.86
N LEU A 103 -7.64 -4.01 12.28
CA LEU A 103 -6.94 -4.82 13.26
C LEU A 103 -6.81 -4.10 14.61
N ARG A 104 -6.64 -4.90 15.66
CA ARG A 104 -6.02 -4.49 16.93
C ARG A 104 -4.74 -5.29 17.14
N MET A 105 -3.76 -4.75 17.86
CA MET A 105 -2.62 -5.55 18.33
C MET A 105 -2.99 -6.30 19.60
N LEU A 106 -2.47 -7.52 19.72
CA LEU A 106 -2.57 -8.33 20.93
C LEU A 106 -1.66 -7.79 22.04
N ASN A 107 -0.45 -7.38 21.66
CA ASN A 107 0.54 -6.77 22.55
C ASN A 107 1.20 -5.60 21.79
N GLU A 108 0.69 -4.39 21.98
CA GLU A 108 1.29 -3.21 21.35
C GLU A 108 2.63 -2.86 22.03
N PRO A 109 3.75 -2.75 21.28
CA PRO A 109 5.03 -2.37 21.85
C PRO A 109 5.04 -0.89 22.25
N THR A 110 5.79 -0.56 23.30
CA THR A 110 6.08 0.84 23.64
C THR A 110 6.94 1.49 22.55
N CYS A 111 6.91 2.81 22.43
CA CYS A 111 7.79 3.51 21.50
C CYS A 111 9.27 3.22 21.77
N GLU A 112 9.68 3.17 23.04
CA GLU A 112 11.04 2.78 23.44
C GLU A 112 11.42 1.40 22.88
N LEU A 113 10.53 0.40 22.99
CA LEU A 113 10.78 -0.93 22.43
C LEU A 113 10.88 -0.91 20.90
N VAL A 114 10.02 -0.14 20.22
CA VAL A 114 10.06 0.02 18.76
C VAL A 114 11.39 0.61 18.31
N PHE A 115 11.84 1.69 18.93
CA PHE A 115 13.08 2.39 18.56
C PHE A 115 14.33 1.60 18.95
N SER A 116 14.35 0.97 20.12
CA SER A 116 15.49 0.15 20.58
C SER A 116 15.68 -1.11 19.72
N GLU A 117 14.60 -1.82 19.35
CA GLU A 117 14.69 -2.97 18.45
C GLU A 117 15.15 -2.56 17.06
N TRP A 118 14.64 -1.44 16.53
CA TRP A 118 15.12 -0.91 15.26
C TRP A 118 16.63 -0.63 15.33
N LEU A 119 17.09 0.03 16.40
CA LEU A 119 18.50 0.36 16.58
C LEU A 119 19.36 -0.90 16.65
N ARG A 120 18.91 -1.90 17.42
CA ARG A 120 19.58 -3.20 17.54
C ARG A 120 19.73 -3.87 16.18
N ILE A 121 18.65 -3.97 15.40
CA ILE A 121 18.66 -4.58 14.06
C ILE A 121 19.56 -3.79 13.13
N SER A 122 19.48 -2.46 13.12
CA SER A 122 20.31 -1.61 12.23
C SER A 122 21.82 -1.75 12.44
N GLN A 123 22.23 -2.26 13.61
CA GLN A 123 23.62 -2.49 13.99
C GLN A 123 24.08 -3.92 13.72
N GLU A 124 23.19 -4.81 13.28
CA GLU A 124 23.58 -6.16 12.89
C GLU A 124 24.54 -6.12 11.69
N PRO A 125 25.46 -7.10 11.58
CA PRO A 125 26.42 -7.13 10.49
C PRO A 125 25.72 -7.11 9.12
N GLN A 126 26.05 -6.10 8.33
CA GLN A 126 25.53 -5.99 6.98
C GLN A 126 26.28 -6.93 6.04
N THR A 127 25.57 -7.63 5.17
CA THR A 127 26.19 -8.43 4.12
C THR A 127 26.83 -7.53 3.06
N ASP A 128 27.98 -7.92 2.52
CA ASP A 128 28.60 -7.21 1.40
C ASP A 128 27.75 -7.32 0.14
N ILE A 129 27.16 -8.48 -0.11
CA ILE A 129 26.26 -8.71 -1.24
C ILE A 129 24.87 -9.00 -0.68
N PRO A 130 23.85 -8.18 -0.99
CA PRO A 130 22.47 -8.46 -0.66
C PRO A 130 22.04 -9.87 -1.05
N GLN A 131 21.20 -10.48 -0.22
CA GLN A 131 20.72 -11.84 -0.47
C GLN A 131 19.81 -11.87 -1.70
N LYS A 132 19.97 -12.91 -2.53
CA LYS A 132 19.13 -13.14 -3.71
C LYS A 132 17.86 -13.93 -3.41
N GLU A 133 17.82 -14.59 -2.26
CA GLU A 133 16.71 -15.42 -1.81
C GLU A 133 16.41 -15.13 -0.34
N ILE A 134 15.15 -15.35 0.05
CA ILE A 134 14.73 -15.27 1.45
C ILE A 134 15.35 -16.46 2.20
N PRO A 135 15.95 -16.27 3.39
CA PRO A 135 16.41 -17.38 4.21
C PRO A 135 15.30 -18.39 4.48
N ILE A 136 15.57 -19.68 4.29
CA ILE A 136 14.57 -20.76 4.46
C ILE A 136 13.84 -20.65 5.81
N ARG A 137 14.57 -20.35 6.90
CA ARG A 137 14.03 -20.20 8.25
C ARG A 137 13.10 -19.00 8.45
N GLN A 138 13.13 -18.01 7.56
CA GLN A 138 12.34 -16.78 7.63
C GLN A 138 11.24 -16.72 6.55
N THR A 139 11.15 -17.74 5.69
CA THR A 139 10.24 -17.75 4.54
C THR A 139 8.78 -17.48 4.94
N ASP A 140 8.31 -18.14 6.00
CA ASP A 140 6.94 -17.96 6.49
C ASP A 140 6.69 -16.52 6.98
N GLN A 141 7.66 -15.92 7.67
CA GLN A 141 7.52 -14.56 8.20
C GLN A 141 7.47 -13.52 7.06
N PHE A 142 8.31 -13.69 6.03
CA PHE A 142 8.28 -12.81 4.86
C PHE A 142 7.01 -13.00 4.03
N LEU A 143 6.57 -14.26 3.86
CA LEU A 143 5.46 -14.59 2.97
C LEU A 143 4.11 -14.63 3.66
N LEU A 144 3.96 -14.04 4.86
CA LEU A 144 2.71 -14.06 5.63
C LEU A 144 2.16 -15.48 5.79
N ASN A 145 2.97 -16.45 6.20
CA ASN A 145 2.64 -17.89 6.24
C ASN A 145 2.13 -18.43 4.89
N GLY A 146 2.77 -17.96 3.81
CA GLY A 146 2.45 -18.29 2.43
C GLY A 146 1.27 -17.52 1.83
N TYR A 147 0.67 -16.54 2.53
CA TYR A 147 -0.41 -15.70 2.00
C TYR A 147 0.06 -14.48 1.19
N ALA A 148 1.37 -14.25 1.09
CA ALA A 148 1.97 -13.37 0.09
C ALA A 148 2.65 -14.20 -1.01
N ALA A 149 2.50 -13.78 -2.27
CA ALA A 149 3.19 -14.41 -3.38
C ALA A 149 4.68 -14.04 -3.41
N LEU A 150 5.54 -14.94 -3.89
CA LEU A 150 6.98 -14.69 -4.04
C LEU A 150 7.35 -14.63 -5.52
N GLY A 151 7.95 -13.52 -5.95
CA GLY A 151 8.54 -13.33 -7.27
C GLY A 151 10.01 -12.98 -7.16
N SER A 152 10.78 -13.20 -8.23
CA SER A 152 12.20 -12.83 -8.29
C SER A 152 12.36 -11.45 -8.93
N TYR A 153 12.91 -10.50 -8.17
CA TYR A 153 13.37 -9.21 -8.71
C TYR A 153 14.45 -8.65 -7.80
N TYR A 154 15.70 -8.77 -8.22
CA TYR A 154 16.86 -8.54 -7.35
C TYR A 154 17.61 -7.25 -7.68
N PHE A 155 18.04 -6.55 -6.63
CA PHE A 155 18.89 -5.37 -6.66
C PHE A 155 20.05 -5.51 -5.67
N ASN A 156 21.19 -4.90 -6.01
CA ASN A 156 22.31 -4.68 -5.11
C ASN A 156 22.65 -3.19 -5.06
N ASP A 157 21.92 -2.42 -4.27
CA ASP A 157 22.13 -0.98 -4.17
C ASP A 157 23.22 -0.61 -3.15
N LYS A 158 23.66 -1.56 -2.31
CA LYS A 158 24.78 -1.36 -1.38
C LYS A 158 26.09 -1.03 -2.12
N ASN A 159 26.43 -1.83 -3.13
CA ASN A 159 27.70 -1.73 -3.84
C ASN A 159 27.58 -1.11 -5.23
N SER A 160 26.40 -0.60 -5.59
CA SER A 160 26.18 -0.09 -6.94
C SER A 160 26.83 1.29 -7.11
N GLY A 161 27.77 1.40 -8.05
CA GLY A 161 28.27 2.71 -8.53
C GLY A 161 27.16 3.58 -9.15
N TRP A 162 26.10 2.92 -9.63
CA TRP A 162 24.88 3.50 -10.19
C TRP A 162 23.69 3.42 -9.22
N GLY A 163 23.96 3.11 -7.95
CA GLY A 163 22.94 3.02 -6.92
C GLY A 163 22.20 4.33 -6.82
N ASP A 164 20.90 4.24 -6.53
CA ASP A 164 20.06 5.41 -6.43
C ASP A 164 20.59 6.30 -5.28
N LYS A 165 20.94 7.55 -5.59
CA LYS A 165 21.48 8.55 -4.63
C LYS A 165 20.63 9.82 -4.62
N PRO A 166 20.62 10.57 -3.51
CA PRO A 166 19.88 11.82 -3.48
C PRO A 166 20.37 12.79 -4.54
N ARG A 167 19.43 13.52 -5.14
CA ARG A 167 19.70 14.48 -6.22
C ARG A 167 18.72 15.64 -6.16
N ASN A 168 19.06 16.75 -6.81
CA ASN A 168 18.23 17.96 -6.92
C ASN A 168 17.89 18.68 -5.60
N TRP A 169 18.45 18.26 -4.47
CA TRP A 169 18.31 18.95 -3.17
C TRP A 169 18.93 20.35 -3.16
N ASP A 170 19.88 20.60 -4.06
CA ASP A 170 20.52 21.88 -4.34
C ASP A 170 19.71 22.77 -5.31
N ARG A 171 18.55 22.30 -5.80
CA ARG A 171 17.70 22.98 -6.79
C ARG A 171 16.25 23.15 -6.32
N ILE A 172 15.99 23.12 -5.01
CA ILE A 172 14.66 23.29 -4.41
C ILE A 172 13.98 24.58 -4.88
N SER A 173 14.70 25.71 -4.92
CA SER A 173 14.19 27.01 -5.41
C SER A 173 13.61 26.91 -6.83
N GLU A 174 14.29 26.18 -7.71
CA GLU A 174 13.81 25.92 -9.07
C GLU A 174 12.57 25.00 -9.05
N ILE A 175 12.60 23.90 -8.32
CA ILE A 175 11.50 22.93 -8.24
C ILE A 175 10.24 23.56 -7.61
N MET A 176 10.39 24.53 -6.71
CA MET A 176 9.27 25.31 -6.17
C MET A 176 8.50 26.08 -7.26
N THR A 177 9.12 26.39 -8.41
CA THR A 177 8.43 27.04 -9.55
C THR A 177 7.66 26.04 -10.43
N TYR A 178 7.94 24.74 -10.32
CA TYR A 178 7.37 23.72 -11.20
C TYR A 178 5.87 23.53 -11.00
N SER A 179 5.16 23.24 -12.08
CA SER A 179 3.80 22.72 -12.00
C SER A 179 3.75 21.37 -11.27
N LYS A 180 2.55 20.98 -10.82
CA LYS A 180 2.29 19.67 -10.23
C LYS A 180 2.87 18.53 -11.08
N LYS A 181 2.57 18.52 -12.37
CA LYS A 181 3.06 17.48 -13.31
C LYS A 181 4.58 17.47 -13.46
N GLN A 182 5.22 18.64 -13.49
CA GLN A 182 6.69 18.73 -13.57
C GLN A 182 7.37 18.18 -12.31
N ILE A 183 6.79 18.41 -11.12
CA ILE A 183 7.29 17.81 -9.86
C ILE A 183 7.10 16.29 -9.88
N ALA A 184 5.94 15.79 -10.33
CA ALA A 184 5.69 14.35 -10.43
C ALA A 184 6.68 13.64 -11.36
N ASN A 185 7.07 14.29 -12.46
CA ASN A 185 8.06 13.76 -13.41
C ASN A 185 9.48 13.64 -12.83
N LEU A 186 9.75 14.20 -11.64
CA LEU A 186 11.01 13.95 -10.94
C LEU A 186 11.05 12.55 -10.33
N ALA A 187 9.90 11.96 -9.99
CA ALA A 187 9.81 10.67 -9.31
C ALA A 187 8.97 9.66 -10.13
N TYR A 188 7.70 9.48 -9.76
CA TYR A 188 6.76 8.57 -10.42
C TYR A 188 5.73 9.40 -11.20
N PRO A 189 5.88 9.54 -12.54
CA PRO A 189 4.97 10.34 -13.36
C PRO A 189 3.53 9.87 -13.19
N VAL A 190 2.60 10.80 -12.97
CA VAL A 190 1.19 10.51 -12.59
C VAL A 190 1.04 10.04 -11.15
N GLU A 191 1.64 8.93 -10.69
CA GLU A 191 1.38 8.43 -9.32
C GLU A 191 1.79 9.42 -8.24
N SER A 192 2.89 10.16 -8.43
CA SER A 192 3.34 11.18 -7.48
C SER A 192 2.34 12.33 -7.33
N GLU A 193 1.52 12.61 -8.35
CA GLU A 193 0.48 13.64 -8.25
C GLU A 193 -0.59 13.30 -7.20
N SER A 194 -0.75 12.01 -6.85
CA SER A 194 -1.65 11.59 -5.77
C SER A 194 -1.26 12.19 -4.42
N MET A 195 0.03 12.36 -4.17
CA MET A 195 0.54 12.96 -2.93
C MET A 195 0.15 14.44 -2.86
N TYR A 196 0.30 15.17 -3.98
CA TYR A 196 -0.16 16.55 -4.06
C TYR A 196 -1.67 16.65 -3.84
N ASN A 197 -2.46 15.82 -4.53
CA ASN A 197 -3.92 15.84 -4.41
C ASN A 197 -4.37 15.56 -2.96
N ALA A 198 -3.74 14.57 -2.31
CA ALA A 198 -3.99 14.25 -0.90
C ALA A 198 -3.66 15.42 0.04
N MET A 199 -2.49 16.06 -0.13
CA MET A 199 -2.07 17.22 0.69
C MET A 199 -2.89 18.49 0.38
N ALA A 200 -3.39 18.64 -0.84
CA ALA A 200 -4.27 19.74 -1.20
C ALA A 200 -5.65 19.60 -0.53
N ALA A 201 -6.20 18.38 -0.49
CA ALA A 201 -7.43 18.07 0.21
C ALA A 201 -7.27 18.10 1.75
N ASN A 202 -6.06 17.88 2.25
CA ASN A 202 -5.72 17.87 3.68
C ASN A 202 -4.61 18.89 3.94
N ARG A 203 -4.96 20.18 3.78
CA ARG A 203 -4.04 21.33 3.86
C ARG A 203 -3.07 21.23 5.03
N LEU A 204 -1.81 21.57 4.77
CA LEU A 204 -0.71 21.50 5.74
C LEU A 204 -0.35 22.88 6.32
N ASP A 205 -1.27 23.83 6.25
CA ASP A 205 -1.05 25.22 6.65
C ASP A 205 -0.48 25.34 8.08
N ASN A 206 0.73 25.89 8.17
CA ASN A 206 1.47 26.10 9.42
C ASN A 206 1.83 24.80 10.19
N LEU A 207 1.68 23.62 9.57
CA LEU A 207 1.96 22.33 10.18
C LEU A 207 3.43 21.95 10.08
N THR A 208 3.91 21.17 11.05
CA THR A 208 5.25 20.59 11.06
C THR A 208 5.17 19.10 10.73
N GLY A 209 6.09 18.59 9.91
CA GLY A 209 6.04 17.19 9.51
C GLY A 209 7.38 16.51 9.34
N VAL A 210 7.30 15.19 9.18
CA VAL A 210 8.44 14.31 8.92
C VAL A 210 8.24 13.57 7.61
N VAL A 211 9.28 13.54 6.77
CA VAL A 211 9.30 12.74 5.54
C VAL A 211 10.26 11.57 5.74
N VAL A 212 9.80 10.34 5.53
CA VAL A 212 10.61 9.13 5.67
C VAL A 212 10.99 8.62 4.29
N GLY A 213 12.29 8.74 3.96
CA GLY A 213 12.86 8.40 2.66
C GLY A 213 12.53 9.44 1.59
N SER A 214 13.55 10.12 1.07
CA SER A 214 13.35 11.10 0.01
C SER A 214 14.62 11.31 -0.81
N MET A 215 14.69 10.59 -1.93
CA MET A 215 15.78 10.70 -2.90
C MET A 215 15.83 12.06 -3.59
N GLN A 216 14.68 12.70 -3.75
CA GLN A 216 14.53 13.99 -4.40
C GLN A 216 13.47 14.76 -3.62
N PRO A 217 13.58 16.09 -3.48
CA PRO A 217 12.75 16.86 -2.56
C PRO A 217 11.30 17.08 -3.04
N TRP A 218 10.73 16.16 -3.83
CA TRP A 218 9.44 16.34 -4.49
C TRP A 218 8.27 16.23 -3.49
N VAL A 219 8.36 15.34 -2.49
CA VAL A 219 7.36 15.23 -1.40
C VAL A 219 7.43 16.48 -0.53
N GLU A 220 8.64 16.93 -0.18
CA GLU A 220 8.89 18.14 0.58
C GLU A 220 8.33 19.37 -0.15
N VAL A 221 8.62 19.50 -1.45
CA VAL A 221 8.09 20.61 -2.26
C VAL A 221 6.56 20.57 -2.32
N TYR A 222 5.94 19.40 -2.52
CA TYR A 222 4.48 19.30 -2.46
C TYR A 222 3.92 19.70 -1.10
N ALA A 223 4.56 19.29 -0.01
CA ALA A 223 4.14 19.68 1.33
C ALA A 223 4.28 21.20 1.56
N LEU A 224 5.41 21.81 1.16
CA LEU A 224 5.64 23.25 1.25
C LEU A 224 4.62 24.05 0.43
N LYS A 225 4.32 23.61 -0.80
CA LYS A 225 3.28 24.20 -1.65
C LYS A 225 1.89 24.07 -1.05
N ASN A 226 1.66 23.05 -0.23
CA ASN A 226 0.42 22.83 0.49
C ASN A 226 0.39 23.41 1.91
N GLY A 227 1.33 24.31 2.24
CA GLY A 227 1.28 25.13 3.45
C GLY A 227 2.17 24.67 4.60
N ALA A 228 2.88 23.55 4.46
CA ALA A 228 3.73 23.01 5.52
C ALA A 228 4.77 24.03 5.99
N LYS A 229 4.83 24.27 7.30
CA LYS A 229 5.76 25.23 7.91
C LYS A 229 7.19 24.71 7.89
N LYS A 230 7.38 23.51 8.43
CA LYS A 230 8.69 22.91 8.67
C LYS A 230 8.65 21.41 8.44
N ILE A 231 9.67 20.87 7.81
CA ILE A 231 9.78 19.47 7.45
C ILE A 231 11.15 18.94 7.89
N LEU A 232 11.15 17.78 8.54
CA LEU A 232 12.34 16.98 8.81
C LEU A 232 12.34 15.78 7.86
N THR A 233 13.36 15.65 7.02
CA THR A 233 13.52 14.48 6.15
C THR A 233 14.49 13.48 6.77
N VAL A 234 14.02 12.25 6.99
CA VAL A 234 14.84 11.13 7.46
C VAL A 234 15.39 10.40 6.25
N GLU A 235 16.70 10.48 6.04
CA GLU A 235 17.37 9.97 4.83
C GLU A 235 18.78 9.45 5.16
N TYR A 236 19.22 8.36 4.54
CA TYR A 236 20.51 7.71 4.82
C TYR A 236 21.72 8.51 4.35
N ASN A 237 21.48 9.50 3.51
CA ASN A 237 22.49 10.32 2.85
C ASN A 237 22.37 11.77 3.29
N LYS A 238 23.49 12.50 3.29
CA LYS A 238 23.47 13.94 3.54
C LYS A 238 22.77 14.66 2.38
N LEU A 239 21.84 15.53 2.71
CA LEU A 239 21.05 16.29 1.73
C LEU A 239 21.57 17.72 1.61
N ALA A 240 21.81 18.16 0.37
CA ALA A 240 22.35 19.48 0.06
C ALA A 240 21.25 20.57 0.07
N ILE A 241 20.65 20.84 1.23
CA ILE A 241 19.55 21.83 1.35
C ILE A 241 20.09 23.25 1.13
N GLN A 242 19.50 23.95 0.16
CA GLN A 242 19.84 25.34 -0.18
C GLN A 242 19.63 26.29 1.03
N PRO A 243 20.51 27.29 1.23
CA PRO A 243 20.49 28.17 2.41
C PRO A 243 19.12 28.78 2.74
N GLU A 244 18.39 29.23 1.74
CA GLU A 244 17.08 29.88 1.85
C GLU A 244 15.94 28.96 2.32
N PHE A 245 16.15 27.64 2.34
CA PHE A 245 15.17 26.68 2.87
C PHE A 245 15.57 26.09 4.23
N ARG A 246 16.73 26.42 4.80
CA ARG A 246 17.24 25.76 6.02
C ARG A 246 16.44 26.08 7.29
N ASP A 247 15.61 27.11 7.27
CA ASP A 247 14.64 27.43 8.32
C ASP A 247 13.41 26.52 8.27
N ARG A 248 13.05 26.03 7.07
CA ARG A 248 11.86 25.21 6.81
C ARG A 248 12.16 23.74 6.55
N LEU A 249 13.32 23.40 6.03
CA LEU A 249 13.73 22.04 5.68
C LEU A 249 15.00 21.67 6.43
N SER A 250 15.01 20.44 6.97
CA SER A 250 16.16 19.86 7.65
C SER A 250 16.22 18.37 7.36
N SER A 251 17.39 17.77 7.52
CA SER A 251 17.57 16.33 7.34
C SER A 251 18.27 15.70 8.53
N ILE A 252 18.04 14.40 8.72
CA ILE A 252 18.66 13.61 9.78
C ILE A 252 18.89 12.17 9.29
N LEU A 253 20.01 11.58 9.71
CA LEU A 253 20.28 10.18 9.43
C LEU A 253 19.35 9.28 10.26
N PRO A 254 18.87 8.14 9.74
CA PRO A 254 17.98 7.24 10.48
C PRO A 254 18.53 6.82 11.85
N VAL A 255 19.83 6.52 11.94
CA VAL A 255 20.48 6.17 13.22
C VAL A 255 20.49 7.32 14.23
N ASP A 256 20.72 8.55 13.77
CA ASP A 256 20.67 9.73 14.66
C ASP A 256 19.23 10.04 15.05
N PHE A 257 18.28 9.85 14.13
CA PHE A 257 16.86 9.99 14.39
C PHE A 257 16.41 9.04 15.51
N VAL A 258 16.76 7.77 15.39
CA VAL A 258 16.39 6.73 16.35
C VAL A 258 17.09 6.91 17.70
N ARG A 259 18.36 7.34 17.72
CA ARG A 259 19.08 7.64 18.99
C ARG A 259 18.50 8.82 19.76
N ASN A 260 17.77 9.70 19.08
CA ASN A 260 17.19 10.91 19.66
C ASN A 260 15.66 10.89 19.55
N TRP A 261 15.04 9.70 19.49
CA TRP A 261 13.63 9.55 19.17
C TRP A 261 12.71 10.28 20.16
N GLU A 262 13.11 10.40 21.42
CA GLU A 262 12.35 11.09 22.47
C GLU A 262 12.12 12.56 22.13
N LYS A 263 13.06 13.19 21.42
CA LYS A 263 12.92 14.58 20.95
C LYS A 263 11.80 14.73 19.92
N TYR A 264 11.46 13.65 19.22
CA TYR A 264 10.56 13.66 18.08
C TYR A 264 9.21 12.98 18.37
N ALA A 265 9.13 12.16 19.41
CA ALA A 265 7.92 11.45 19.81
C ALA A 265 6.75 12.42 20.03
N GLY A 266 5.64 12.20 19.33
CA GLY A 266 4.43 13.02 19.43
C GLY A 266 4.61 14.50 19.03
N THR A 267 5.62 14.84 18.22
CA THR A 267 5.91 16.25 17.89
C THR A 267 5.45 16.68 16.50
N PHE A 268 5.21 15.74 15.59
CA PHE A 268 4.84 16.06 14.20
C PHE A 268 3.33 16.08 14.00
N ASP A 269 2.84 17.09 13.27
CA ASP A 269 1.44 17.20 12.85
C ASP A 269 1.13 16.27 11.67
N PHE A 270 2.12 16.03 10.81
CA PHE A 270 2.00 15.07 9.73
C PHE A 270 3.28 14.27 9.46
N ALA A 271 3.13 13.15 8.79
CA ALA A 271 4.20 12.34 8.26
C ALA A 271 3.89 12.02 6.79
N ALA A 272 4.92 11.87 5.97
CA ALA A 272 4.76 11.40 4.61
C ALA A 272 5.85 10.39 4.24
N SER A 273 5.49 9.41 3.43
CA SER A 273 6.45 8.51 2.80
C SER A 273 5.86 8.04 1.47
N PHE A 274 6.70 8.02 0.43
CA PHE A 274 6.30 7.54 -0.88
C PHE A 274 7.42 6.70 -1.47
N SER A 275 7.13 5.41 -1.69
CA SER A 275 8.11 4.43 -2.17
C SER A 275 9.43 4.41 -1.38
N SER A 276 9.33 4.02 -0.11
CA SER A 276 10.50 3.86 0.78
C SER A 276 10.30 2.68 1.73
N ILE A 277 9.18 2.68 2.46
CA ILE A 277 8.88 1.69 3.52
C ILE A 277 8.80 0.25 2.97
N GLU A 278 8.40 0.07 1.71
CA GLU A 278 8.28 -1.26 1.08
C GLU A 278 9.59 -2.03 0.97
N HIS A 279 10.72 -1.33 1.05
CA HIS A 279 12.06 -1.89 0.95
C HIS A 279 12.62 -2.37 2.30
N SER A 280 12.08 -1.88 3.42
CA SER A 280 12.65 -2.09 4.75
C SER A 280 12.77 -3.57 5.12
N GLY A 281 13.98 -4.03 5.43
CA GLY A 281 14.25 -5.39 5.87
C GLY A 281 14.32 -6.44 4.75
N LEU A 282 14.42 -6.00 3.48
CA LEU A 282 14.66 -6.89 2.34
C LEU A 282 16.16 -7.02 2.00
N GLY A 283 17.03 -6.24 2.65
CA GLY A 283 18.48 -6.30 2.45
C GLY A 283 19.01 -5.69 1.16
N ARG A 284 18.13 -5.08 0.34
CA ARG A 284 18.47 -4.44 -0.95
C ARG A 284 19.62 -3.43 -0.83
N TYR A 285 19.68 -2.69 0.27
CA TYR A 285 20.67 -1.66 0.53
C TYR A 285 21.81 -2.15 1.43
N GLY A 286 21.86 -3.46 1.70
CA GLY A 286 22.75 -4.04 2.70
C GLY A 286 22.19 -4.01 4.11
N ASP A 287 20.97 -3.50 4.30
CA ASP A 287 20.26 -3.55 5.57
C ASP A 287 20.08 -5.00 6.06
N PRO A 288 20.11 -5.24 7.38
CA PRO A 288 19.81 -6.56 7.92
C PRO A 288 18.40 -7.02 7.56
N MET A 289 18.23 -8.31 7.33
CA MET A 289 16.95 -8.91 6.96
C MET A 289 15.96 -8.81 8.12
N ASP A 290 14.80 -8.19 7.86
CA ASP A 290 13.71 -8.07 8.83
C ASP A 290 12.36 -8.29 8.12
N PRO A 291 11.72 -9.46 8.34
CA PRO A 291 10.41 -9.76 7.77
C PRO A 291 9.33 -8.73 8.08
N ILE A 292 9.45 -7.99 9.18
CA ILE A 292 8.50 -6.97 9.63
C ILE A 292 9.08 -5.55 9.61
N GLY A 293 10.18 -5.31 8.89
CA GLY A 293 10.85 -4.01 8.87
C GLY A 293 9.95 -2.85 8.45
N ASP A 294 9.08 -3.06 7.47
CA ASP A 294 8.04 -2.11 7.04
C ASP A 294 7.02 -1.79 8.16
N LEU A 295 6.57 -2.82 8.89
CA LEU A 295 5.67 -2.65 10.04
C LEU A 295 6.34 -1.87 11.18
N ARG A 296 7.66 -2.08 11.40
CA ARG A 296 8.42 -1.30 12.39
C ARG A 296 8.53 0.16 11.98
N GLU A 297 8.74 0.47 10.70
CA GLU A 297 8.72 1.85 10.21
C GLU A 297 7.34 2.51 10.45
N MET A 298 6.24 1.80 10.20
CA MET A 298 4.90 2.30 10.50
C MET A 298 4.69 2.58 12.00
N LEU A 299 5.20 1.72 12.88
CA LEU A 299 5.15 1.94 14.32
C LEU A 299 6.01 3.15 14.77
N LYS A 300 7.19 3.34 14.17
CA LYS A 300 7.99 4.56 14.39
C LYS A 300 7.21 5.80 13.99
N ILE A 301 6.59 5.79 12.80
CA ILE A 301 5.75 6.90 12.32
C ILE A 301 4.59 7.17 13.28
N LYS A 302 3.91 6.12 13.75
CA LYS A 302 2.87 6.25 14.76
C LYS A 302 3.41 6.92 16.04
N CYS A 303 4.59 6.55 16.52
CA CYS A 303 5.20 7.18 17.70
C CYS A 303 5.55 8.66 17.50
N MET A 304 6.00 9.03 16.30
CA MET A 304 6.39 10.40 15.95
C MET A 304 5.22 11.38 15.83
N LEU A 305 4.07 10.88 15.35
CA LEU A 305 2.89 11.70 15.11
C LEU A 305 2.21 12.12 16.42
N LYS A 306 1.72 13.36 16.47
CA LYS A 306 0.73 13.81 17.46
C LYS A 306 -0.53 12.95 17.36
N PRO A 307 -1.31 12.79 18.45
CA PRO A 307 -2.68 12.30 18.34
C PRO A 307 -3.43 13.08 17.25
N ARG A 308 -4.18 12.37 16.39
CA ARG A 308 -4.86 12.93 15.22
C ARG A 308 -3.97 13.48 14.11
N GLY A 309 -2.64 13.32 14.22
CA GLY A 309 -1.71 13.67 13.15
C GLY A 309 -1.95 12.84 11.90
N LEU A 310 -1.62 13.40 10.73
CA LEU A 310 -1.89 12.78 9.43
C LEU A 310 -0.67 12.03 8.91
N LEU A 311 -0.89 10.89 8.28
CA LEU A 311 0.10 10.16 7.51
C LEU A 311 -0.35 10.10 6.05
N PHE A 312 0.49 10.63 5.16
CA PHE A 312 0.35 10.51 3.72
C PHE A 312 1.26 9.38 3.24
N LEU A 313 0.66 8.24 2.92
CA LEU A 313 1.39 7.00 2.62
C LEU A 313 1.18 6.63 1.16
N GLY A 314 2.25 6.54 0.39
CA GLY A 314 2.25 6.00 -0.97
C GLY A 314 3.16 4.79 -1.10
N MET A 315 2.60 3.65 -1.44
CA MET A 315 3.31 2.38 -1.56
C MET A 315 2.81 1.58 -2.76
N PRO A 316 3.51 0.51 -3.18
CA PRO A 316 3.01 -0.41 -4.20
C PRO A 316 1.77 -1.16 -3.72
N TYR A 317 0.57 -0.77 -4.16
CA TYR A 317 -0.69 -1.45 -3.84
C TYR A 317 -1.03 -2.49 -4.91
N GLY A 318 -1.50 -3.66 -4.47
CA GLY A 318 -1.78 -4.79 -5.35
C GLY A 318 -2.29 -6.01 -4.61
N THR A 319 -2.02 -7.20 -5.14
CA THR A 319 -2.18 -8.45 -4.39
C THR A 319 -0.94 -8.69 -3.53
N ASP A 320 -1.13 -9.05 -2.25
CA ASP A 320 -0.03 -9.27 -1.29
C ASP A 320 1.08 -10.14 -1.90
N ALA A 321 2.26 -9.56 -2.06
CA ALA A 321 3.39 -10.20 -2.71
C ALA A 321 4.73 -9.56 -2.30
N ILE A 322 5.81 -10.30 -2.53
CA ILE A 322 7.18 -9.81 -2.46
C ILE A 322 7.85 -10.11 -3.79
N GLN A 323 8.39 -9.08 -4.44
CA GLN A 323 9.36 -9.24 -5.52
C GLN A 323 10.74 -9.14 -4.89
N PHE A 324 11.33 -10.30 -4.54
CA PHE A 324 12.49 -10.34 -3.65
C PHE A 324 13.79 -10.06 -4.42
N ASN A 325 14.67 -9.16 -3.96
CA ASN A 325 14.64 -8.28 -2.78
C ASN A 325 14.19 -6.83 -3.09
N ALA A 326 13.63 -6.59 -4.28
CA ALA A 326 13.24 -5.27 -4.75
C ALA A 326 12.27 -4.55 -3.82
N HIS A 327 11.08 -5.13 -3.56
CA HIS A 327 10.02 -4.48 -2.79
C HIS A 327 8.88 -5.42 -2.38
N ARG A 328 8.06 -4.98 -1.43
CA ARG A 328 6.74 -5.55 -1.10
C ARG A 328 5.62 -4.89 -1.91
N ILE A 329 4.59 -5.66 -2.21
CA ILE A 329 3.31 -5.19 -2.77
C ILE A 329 2.22 -5.47 -1.74
N TYR A 330 1.45 -4.43 -1.42
CA TYR A 330 0.53 -4.41 -0.30
C TYR A 330 -0.89 -4.68 -0.77
N GLY A 331 -1.43 -5.83 -0.36
CA GLY A 331 -2.84 -6.19 -0.55
C GLY A 331 -3.62 -6.17 0.75
N SER A 332 -4.81 -6.76 0.70
CA SER A 332 -5.78 -6.77 1.80
C SER A 332 -5.16 -7.20 3.14
N ILE A 333 -4.20 -8.12 3.12
CA ILE A 333 -3.62 -8.70 4.34
C ILE A 333 -2.59 -7.76 4.95
N ARG A 334 -1.54 -7.39 4.20
CA ARG A 334 -0.46 -6.55 4.73
C ARG A 334 -0.95 -5.12 4.97
N LEU A 335 -1.85 -4.57 4.13
CA LEU A 335 -2.42 -3.23 4.35
C LEU A 335 -3.14 -3.11 5.69
N ALA A 336 -3.84 -4.16 6.12
CA ALA A 336 -4.52 -4.17 7.42
C ALA A 336 -3.53 -3.97 8.58
N MET A 337 -2.32 -4.55 8.48
CA MET A 337 -1.25 -4.33 9.45
C MET A 337 -0.64 -2.93 9.32
N MET A 338 -0.45 -2.42 8.10
CA MET A 338 0.03 -1.05 7.87
C MET A 338 -0.92 0.00 8.48
N PHE A 339 -2.23 -0.24 8.43
CA PHE A 339 -3.23 0.69 8.95
C PHE A 339 -3.42 0.62 10.47
N TYR A 340 -2.74 -0.29 11.16
CA TYR A 340 -2.90 -0.43 12.61
C TYR A 340 -2.64 0.89 13.36
N GLY A 341 -3.60 1.29 14.20
CA GLY A 341 -3.50 2.53 14.98
C GLY A 341 -3.82 3.79 14.20
N PHE A 342 -4.35 3.65 12.98
CA PHE A 342 -4.80 4.75 12.15
C PHE A 342 -6.25 4.56 11.68
N GLU A 343 -6.93 5.68 11.47
CA GLU A 343 -8.17 5.76 10.73
C GLU A 343 -7.87 6.11 9.26
N TRP A 344 -8.41 5.35 8.33
CA TRP A 344 -8.25 5.62 6.91
C TRP A 344 -9.27 6.65 6.43
N LEU A 345 -8.79 7.84 6.08
CA LEU A 345 -9.63 8.98 5.70
C LEU A 345 -9.96 9.04 4.22
N GLY A 346 -9.08 8.50 3.37
CA GLY A 346 -9.30 8.47 1.93
C GLY A 346 -8.09 8.00 1.13
N THR A 347 -8.33 7.75 -0.16
CA THR A 347 -7.32 7.35 -1.14
C THR A 347 -7.36 8.29 -2.33
N TYR A 348 -6.19 8.74 -2.76
CA TYR A 348 -6.04 9.70 -3.85
C TYR A 348 -5.24 9.07 -4.99
N SER A 349 -5.63 9.34 -6.23
CA SER A 349 -4.85 9.00 -7.42
C SER A 349 -4.19 10.26 -7.99
N GLY A 350 -3.27 10.09 -8.94
CA GLY A 350 -2.73 11.24 -9.68
C GLY A 350 -3.73 11.88 -10.64
N GLU A 351 -4.68 11.09 -11.14
CA GLU A 351 -5.60 11.46 -12.21
C GLU A 351 -6.76 12.37 -11.74
N ASN A 352 -7.17 12.27 -10.48
CA ASN A 352 -8.27 13.04 -9.91
C ASN A 352 -7.86 13.68 -8.57
N SER A 353 -8.29 14.92 -8.34
CA SER A 353 -8.09 15.64 -7.09
C SER A 353 -8.97 15.14 -5.94
N GLU A 354 -10.13 14.55 -6.27
CA GLU A 354 -11.03 13.97 -5.26
C GLU A 354 -10.55 12.60 -4.80
N SER A 355 -10.85 12.28 -3.54
CA SER A 355 -10.62 10.93 -3.04
C SER A 355 -11.60 9.93 -3.64
N PHE A 356 -11.20 8.67 -3.67
CA PHE A 356 -12.08 7.57 -4.07
C PHE A 356 -12.04 6.44 -3.04
N ASP A 357 -13.12 5.66 -3.02
CA ASP A 357 -13.19 4.44 -2.22
C ASP A 357 -12.44 3.31 -2.91
N LEU A 358 -11.39 2.81 -2.25
CA LEU A 358 -10.64 1.68 -2.76
C LEU A 358 -11.42 0.39 -2.46
N ASN A 359 -11.88 -0.27 -3.52
CA ASN A 359 -12.53 -1.58 -3.43
C ASN A 359 -11.58 -2.72 -3.86
N SER A 360 -12.01 -3.96 -3.64
CA SER A 360 -11.20 -5.15 -3.96
C SER A 360 -10.87 -5.25 -5.46
N ALA A 361 -11.79 -4.89 -6.35
CA ALA A 361 -11.55 -4.92 -7.79
C ALA A 361 -10.38 -3.98 -8.17
N ARG A 362 -10.36 -2.76 -7.62
CA ARG A 362 -9.31 -1.77 -7.86
C ARG A 362 -8.00 -2.10 -7.15
N LEU A 363 -8.02 -2.69 -5.95
CA LEU A 363 -6.80 -3.10 -5.27
C LEU A 363 -6.07 -4.22 -6.05
N HIS A 364 -6.80 -5.17 -6.61
CA HIS A 364 -6.24 -6.37 -7.24
C HIS A 364 -6.23 -6.34 -8.78
N PHE A 365 -6.48 -5.19 -9.41
CA PHE A 365 -6.78 -5.13 -10.85
C PHE A 365 -5.63 -5.56 -11.75
N LYS A 366 -4.37 -5.30 -11.35
CA LYS A 366 -3.17 -5.67 -12.14
C LYS A 366 -2.72 -7.13 -11.93
N GLY A 367 -3.44 -7.91 -11.12
CA GLY A 367 -3.10 -9.30 -10.82
C GLY A 367 -2.00 -9.45 -9.77
N VAL A 368 -1.35 -10.62 -9.76
CA VAL A 368 -0.22 -10.92 -8.86
C VAL A 368 1.04 -10.25 -9.41
N PHE A 369 1.83 -9.61 -8.54
CA PHE A 369 3.00 -8.78 -8.86
C PHE A 369 2.72 -7.48 -9.63
N GLY A 370 1.51 -7.29 -10.15
CA GLY A 370 1.07 -6.01 -10.67
C GLY A 370 0.80 -5.02 -9.54
N LEU A 371 1.34 -3.80 -9.65
CA LEU A 371 1.22 -2.75 -8.64
C LEU A 371 0.74 -1.41 -9.21
N THR A 372 0.07 -0.63 -8.38
CA THR A 372 -0.26 0.78 -8.60
C THR A 372 0.11 1.56 -7.36
N GLN A 373 0.42 2.85 -7.49
CA GLN A 373 0.68 3.70 -6.33
C GLN A 373 -0.39 4.78 -6.24
N TYR A 374 -0.99 4.84 -5.06
CA TYR A 374 -1.92 5.87 -4.65
C TYR A 374 -1.33 6.58 -3.44
N THR A 375 -1.96 7.65 -2.97
CA THR A 375 -1.67 8.18 -1.64
C THR A 375 -2.86 7.93 -0.74
N MET A 376 -2.66 7.15 0.30
CA MET A 376 -3.63 6.93 1.37
C MET A 376 -3.39 7.96 2.47
N VAL A 377 -4.46 8.62 2.90
CA VAL A 377 -4.44 9.54 4.04
C VAL A 377 -4.96 8.82 5.26
N LEU A 378 -4.09 8.69 6.25
CA LEU A 378 -4.33 7.99 7.50
C LEU A 378 -4.26 8.99 8.65
N ARG A 379 -5.15 8.91 9.63
CA ARG A 379 -5.14 9.74 10.84
C ARG A 379 -4.80 8.89 12.05
N LYS A 380 -3.78 9.27 12.80
CA LYS A 380 -3.41 8.56 14.04
C LYS A 380 -4.57 8.61 15.04
N LEU A 381 -4.94 7.44 15.57
CA LEU A 381 -5.97 7.27 16.59
C LEU A 381 -5.54 7.82 17.96
#